data_AF-A0A1J3CID5-F1
#
_entry.id   AF-A0A1J3CID5-F1
#
_cell.length_a   1.000
_cell.length_b   1.000
_cell.length_c   1.000
_cell.angle_alpha   90.00
_cell.angle_beta   90.00
_cell.angle_gamma   90.00
#
_symmetry.space_group_name_H-M   'P 1'
#
loop_
_entity.id
_entity.type
_entity.pdbx_description
1 polymer ?
#
loop_
_entity_poly.entity_id
_entity_poly.type
_entity_poly.pdbx_seq_one_letter_code
_entity_poly.pdbx_strand_id
1 'polypeptide(L)'
;VHHLRSIKEWLQDQKVLIILDDVDDIEKLEALAKEPSWFGSGSRIIVTTQDKKILKAHGILDIYHVDFPSEEEALEIFCLSAFKLRSPQD
;
A
#
# COMPACT_ATOMS: atom_id res chain seq x y z
N VAL A 1 2.64 -11.27 -23.39
CA VAL A 1 3.39 -11.94 -22.28
C VAL A 1 4.90 -11.57 -22.24
N HIS A 2 5.45 -10.80 -23.19
CA HIS A 2 6.87 -10.44 -23.21
C HIS A 2 7.31 -9.23 -22.34
N HIS A 3 6.38 -8.40 -21.84
CA HIS A 3 6.73 -7.19 -21.07
C HIS A 3 7.01 -7.42 -19.57
N LEU A 4 6.40 -8.44 -18.94
CA LEU A 4 6.57 -8.68 -17.50
C LEU A 4 7.95 -9.23 -17.14
N ARG A 5 8.59 -9.96 -18.05
CA ARG A 5 9.97 -10.46 -17.86
C ARG A 5 10.96 -9.29 -17.68
N SER A 6 10.67 -8.13 -18.28
CA SER A 6 11.48 -6.91 -18.17
C SER A 6 11.36 -6.21 -16.82
N ILE A 7 10.22 -6.31 -16.12
CA ILE A 7 10.01 -5.60 -14.84
C ILE A 7 10.75 -6.32 -13.72
N LYS A 8 10.66 -7.65 -13.64
CA LYS A 8 11.42 -8.44 -12.67
C LYS A 8 12.93 -8.22 -12.84
N GLU A 9 13.43 -8.37 -14.07
CA GLU A 9 14.85 -8.17 -14.39
C GLU A 9 15.34 -6.76 -14.06
N TRP A 10 14.46 -5.76 -14.20
CA TRP A 10 14.79 -4.38 -13.85
C TRP A 10 14.76 -4.12 -12.34
N LEU A 11 13.79 -4.68 -11.62
CA LEU A 11 13.57 -4.41 -10.20
C LEU A 11 14.42 -5.27 -9.26
N GLN A 12 14.89 -6.45 -9.70
CA GLN A 12 15.63 -7.40 -8.85
C GLN A 12 16.92 -6.82 -8.26
N ASP A 13 17.51 -5.80 -8.90
CA ASP A 13 18.75 -5.14 -8.45
C ASP A 13 18.51 -3.72 -7.93
N GLN A 14 17.25 -3.28 -7.83
CA GLN A 14 16.88 -1.93 -7.42
C GLN A 14 16.21 -1.92 -6.05
N LYS A 15 16.62 -0.99 -5.21
CA LYS A 15 15.93 -0.69 -3.95
C LYS A 15 14.73 0.20 -4.24
N VAL A 16 13.52 -0.33 -4.11
CA VAL A 16 12.27 0.36 -4.46
C VAL A 16 11.29 0.47 -3.30
N LEU A 17 10.46 1.50 -3.34
CA LEU A 17 9.24 1.62 -2.54
C LEU A 17 8.04 1.55 -3.49
N ILE A 18 7.24 0.49 -3.38
CA ILE A 18 6.05 0.27 -4.20
C ILE A 18 4.81 0.35 -3.31
N ILE A 19 3.82 1.11 -3.75
CA ILE A 19 2.51 1.23 -3.10
C ILE A 19 1.48 0.67 -4.07
N LEU A 20 0.84 -0.44 -3.69
CA LEU A 20 -0.26 -1.04 -4.43
C LEU A 20 -1.56 -0.64 -3.74
N ASP A 21 -2.24 0.34 -4.34
CA ASP A 21 -3.46 0.90 -3.76
C ASP A 21 -4.71 0.11 -4.20
N ASP A 22 -5.63 -0.09 -3.26
CA ASP A 22 -6.96 -0.69 -3.45
C ASP A 22 -6.94 -2.06 -4.16
N VAL A 23 -6.11 -2.98 -3.67
CA VAL A 23 -6.05 -4.34 -4.20
C VAL A 23 -7.27 -5.15 -3.75
N ASP A 24 -8.12 -5.50 -4.71
CA ASP A 24 -9.40 -6.23 -4.54
C ASP A 24 -9.34 -7.70 -5.00
N ASP A 25 -8.23 -8.13 -5.60
CA ASP A 25 -8.04 -9.48 -6.15
C ASP A 25 -6.61 -10.00 -5.91
N ILE A 26 -6.51 -11.27 -5.51
CA ILE A 26 -5.23 -11.96 -5.35
C ILE A 26 -4.47 -12.08 -6.67
N GLU A 27 -5.17 -12.26 -7.80
CA GLU A 27 -4.52 -12.39 -9.11
C GLU A 27 -3.79 -11.10 -9.50
N LYS A 28 -4.37 -9.93 -9.15
CA LYS A 28 -3.72 -8.62 -9.33
C LYS A 28 -2.47 -8.49 -8.47
N LEU A 29 -2.56 -8.93 -7.21
CA LEU A 29 -1.40 -8.92 -6.30
C LEU A 29 -0.27 -9.81 -6.82
N GLU A 30 -0.59 -11.03 -7.27
CA GLU A 30 0.38 -11.96 -7.85
C GLU A 30 1.00 -11.44 -9.15
N ALA A 31 0.23 -10.75 -9.98
CA ALA A 31 0.75 -10.17 -11.22
C ALA A 31 1.78 -9.05 -10.98
N LEU A 32 1.64 -8.30 -9.88
CA LEU A 32 2.48 -7.14 -9.55
C LEU A 32 3.63 -7.48 -8.59
N ALA A 33 3.41 -8.40 -7.66
CA ALA A 33 4.34 -8.70 -6.57
C ALA A 33 4.28 -10.19 -6.18
N LYS A 34 4.48 -11.08 -7.16
CA LYS A 34 4.40 -12.54 -6.95
C LYS A 34 5.28 -13.09 -5.83
N GLU A 35 6.52 -12.62 -5.74
CA GLU A 35 7.52 -13.14 -4.80
C GLU A 35 8.52 -12.03 -4.43
N PRO A 36 9.09 -12.05 -3.20
CA PRO A 36 10.07 -11.03 -2.78
C PRO A 36 11.31 -10.96 -3.66
N SER A 37 11.68 -12.04 -4.34
CA SER A 37 12.85 -12.12 -5.22
C SER A 37 12.74 -11.26 -6.49
N TRP A 38 11.58 -10.65 -6.73
CA TRP A 38 11.41 -9.66 -7.82
C TRP A 38 12.06 -8.32 -7.52
N PHE A 39 12.43 -8.06 -6.27
CA PHE A 39 12.85 -6.73 -5.81
C PHE A 39 14.23 -6.79 -5.16
N GLY A 40 15.02 -5.75 -5.38
CA GLY A 40 16.34 -5.63 -4.78
C GLY A 40 16.30 -5.50 -3.27
N SER A 41 17.44 -5.80 -2.64
CA SER A 41 17.58 -5.76 -1.18
C SER A 41 17.22 -4.39 -0.59
N GLY A 42 16.47 -4.41 0.52
CA GLY A 42 16.00 -3.21 1.20
C GLY A 42 14.77 -2.55 0.57
N SER A 43 14.18 -3.16 -0.46
CA SER A 43 12.89 -2.72 -1.02
C SER A 43 11.74 -2.90 -0.03
N ARG A 44 10.69 -2.10 -0.19
CA ARG A 44 9.45 -2.19 0.58
C ARG A 44 8.26 -2.13 -0.36
N ILE A 45 7.32 -3.05 -0.18
CA ILE A 45 6.06 -3.08 -0.90
C ILE A 45 4.96 -2.92 0.14
N ILE A 46 4.10 -1.92 -0.05
CA ILE A 46 2.95 -1.64 0.80
C ILE A 46 1.70 -1.89 -0.04
N VAL A 47 0.80 -2.71 0.48
CA VAL A 47 -0.47 -3.03 -0.17
C VAL A 47 -1.61 -2.49 0.68
N THR A 48 -2.49 -1.69 0.10
CA THR A 48 -3.74 -1.28 0.75
C THR A 48 -4.89 -2.11 0.18
N THR A 49 -5.79 -2.54 1.05
CA THR A 49 -6.98 -3.31 0.66
C THR A 49 -8.02 -3.21 1.75
N GLN A 50 -9.28 -3.34 1.35
CA GLN A 50 -10.41 -3.48 2.28
C GLN A 50 -10.62 -4.94 2.71
N ASP A 51 -10.04 -5.93 2.00
CA ASP A 51 -10.17 -7.35 2.34
C ASP A 51 -8.84 -7.96 2.79
N LYS A 52 -8.67 -8.06 4.12
CA LYS A 52 -7.52 -8.74 4.75
C LYS A 52 -7.32 -10.20 4.30
N LYS A 53 -8.35 -10.86 3.74
CA LYS A 53 -8.23 -12.24 3.26
C LYS A 53 -7.29 -12.33 2.05
N ILE A 54 -7.25 -11.29 1.20
CA ILE A 54 -6.34 -11.23 0.05
C ILE A 54 -4.88 -11.28 0.52
N LEU A 55 -4.54 -10.45 1.52
CA LEU A 55 -3.20 -10.42 2.11
C LEU A 55 -2.80 -11.78 2.68
N LYS A 56 -3.70 -12.39 3.46
CA LYS A 56 -3.47 -13.71 4.08
C LYS A 56 -3.33 -14.83 3.05
N ALA A 57 -4.15 -14.83 2.00
CA ALA A 57 -4.09 -15.81 0.92
C ALA A 57 -2.78 -15.72 0.13
N HIS A 58 -2.21 -14.51 0.01
CA HIS A 58 -0.88 -14.28 -0.56
C HIS A 58 0.28 -14.56 0.43
N GLY A 59 -0.01 -14.95 1.68
CA GLY A 59 1.01 -15.25 2.69
C GLY A 59 1.63 -14.03 3.38
N ILE A 60 1.03 -12.85 3.23
CA ILE A 60 1.46 -11.63 3.94
C ILE A 60 1.01 -11.74 5.40
N LEU A 61 1.98 -11.69 6.32
CA LEU A 61 1.73 -11.78 7.76
C LEU A 61 1.80 -10.41 8.46
N ASP A 62 2.61 -9.50 7.93
CA ASP A 62 2.74 -8.12 8.43
C ASP A 62 1.57 -7.26 7.95
N ILE A 63 0.45 -7.36 8.66
CA ILE A 63 -0.79 -6.64 8.35
C ILE A 63 -1.04 -5.57 9.39
N TYR A 64 -1.13 -4.31 8.96
CA TYR A 64 -1.57 -3.19 9.77
C TYR A 64 -3.03 -2.87 9.47
N HIS A 65 -3.88 -2.84 10.50
CA HIS A 65 -5.25 -2.35 10.39
C HIS A 65 -5.25 -0.85 10.66
N VAL A 66 -5.70 -0.06 9.68
CA VAL A 66 -5.87 1.38 9.84
C VAL A 66 -7.18 1.63 10.58
N ASP A 67 -7.09 2.13 11.79
CA ASP A 67 -8.25 2.51 12.60
C ASP A 67 -8.83 3.86 12.16
N PHE A 68 -10.02 4.17 12.64
CA PHE A 68 -10.60 5.51 12.47
C PHE A 68 -9.73 6.57 13.18
N PRO A 69 -9.66 7.80 12.64
CA PRO A 69 -9.01 8.89 13.34
C PRO A 69 -9.69 9.13 14.69
N SER A 70 -8.93 9.58 15.68
CA SER A 70 -9.47 10.12 16.93
C SER A 70 -10.35 11.34 16.66
N GLU A 71 -11.16 11.75 17.64
CA GLU A 71 -12.01 12.95 17.49
C GLU A 71 -11.19 14.21 17.17
N GLU A 72 -10.02 14.35 17.79
CA GLU A 72 -9.08 15.44 17.53
C GLU A 72 -8.53 15.40 16.09
N GLU A 73 -8.06 14.23 15.64
CA GLU A 73 -7.56 14.05 14.27
C GLU A 73 -8.68 14.24 13.24
N ALA A 74 -9.90 13.76 13.51
CA ALA A 74 -11.05 13.91 12.64
C ALA A 74 -11.44 15.40 12.50
N LEU A 75 -11.42 16.15 13.60
CA LEU A 75 -11.64 17.60 13.60
C LEU A 75 -10.53 18.30 12.80
N GLU A 76 -9.26 17.94 13.00
CA GLU A 76 -8.14 18.51 12.24
C GLU A 76 -8.30 18.23 10.74
N ILE A 77 -8.61 16.99 10.35
CA ILE A 77 -8.86 16.60 8.95
C ILE A 77 -10.01 17.42 8.36
N PHE A 78 -11.10 17.59 9.10
CA PHE A 78 -12.25 18.40 8.69
C PHE A 78 -11.85 19.86 8.48
N CYS A 79 -11.19 20.47 9.46
CA CYS A 79 -10.75 21.86 9.39
C CYS A 79 -9.75 22.10 8.24
N LEU A 80 -8.80 21.18 8.06
CA LEU A 80 -7.83 21.23 6.95
C LEU A 80 -8.53 21.13 5.60
N SER A 81 -9.56 20.31 5.49
CA SER A 81 -10.31 20.11 4.26
C SER A 81 -11.16 21.33 3.90
N ALA A 82 -11.97 21.81 4.86
CA ALA A 82 -12.96 22.86 4.65
C ALA A 82 -12.38 24.28 4.72
N PHE A 83 -11.47 24.54 5.68
CA PHE A 83 -10.99 25.88 6.00
C PHE A 83 -9.51 26.11 5.69
N LYS A 84 -8.76 25.06 5.31
CA LYS A 84 -7.29 25.11 5.14
C LYS A 84 -6.54 25.52 6.40
N LEU A 85 -7.13 25.25 7.57
CA LEU A 85 -6.58 25.51 8.90
C LEU A 85 -6.59 24.22 9.73
N ARG A 86 -5.74 24.11 10.74
CA ARG A 86 -5.65 22.90 11.60
C ARG A 86 -6.67 22.88 12.73
N SER A 87 -7.25 24.02 13.06
CA SER A 87 -8.24 24.16 14.13
C SER A 87 -9.38 25.08 13.68
N PRO A 88 -10.55 25.02 14.35
CA PRO A 88 -11.58 26.04 14.20
C PRO A 88 -11.02 27.43 14.49
N GLN A 89 -11.58 28.45 13.83
CA GLN A 89 -11.39 29.83 14.26
C GLN A 89 -12.40 30.12 15.37
N ASP A 90 -11.91 30.57 16.52
CA ASP A 90 -12.72 31.02 17.65
C ASP A 90 -13.67 32.17 17.27
#